data_AF-A0A449IEZ6-F1
#
_entry.id   AF-A0A449IEZ6-F1
#
_cell.length_a   1.000
_cell.length_b   1.000
_cell.length_c   1.000
_cell.angle_alpha   90.00
_cell.angle_beta   90.00
_cell.angle_gamma   90.00
#
_symmetry.space_group_name_H-M   'P 1'
#
loop_
_entity.id
_entity.type
_entity.pdbx_description
1 polymer ?
#
loop_
_entity_poly.entity_id
_entity_poly.type
_entity_poly.pdbx_seq_one_letter_code
_entity_poly.pdbx_strand_id
1 'polypeptide(L)'
;MLLVESIDRLSRLPESDWKRLKAAIDSRGLRIVALDLPTSHQGIKDSGGDEFTNRMLGAINSMLVEMMAAIARKDYEQRRERQAQGISKAKADGAYKGRPADDDLHKRVRELLAAGLGVRAAARHAQCSTTTVMRIRDQLTEHM
;
A
#
# COMPACT_ATOMS: atom_id res chain seq x y z
N MET A 1 27.14 6.77 8.99
CA MET A 1 26.54 7.78 8.08
C MET A 1 25.62 7.04 7.12
N LEU A 2 24.40 7.55 6.91
CA LEU A 2 23.44 6.98 5.96
C LEU A 2 23.25 8.01 4.84
N LEU A 3 23.75 7.68 3.64
CA LEU A 3 23.63 8.52 2.46
C LEU A 3 22.37 8.15 1.69
N VAL A 4 21.55 9.13 1.37
CA VAL A 4 20.34 8.94 0.55
C VAL A 4 20.40 9.85 -0.66
N GLU A 5 20.00 9.30 -1.81
CA GLU A 5 19.88 10.03 -3.07
C GLU A 5 18.89 11.20 -2.97
N SER A 6 17.72 10.96 -2.36
CA SER A 6 16.74 12.00 -2.07
C SER A 6 15.88 11.64 -0.86
N ILE A 7 15.48 12.67 -0.12
CA ILE A 7 14.57 12.57 1.04
C ILE A 7 13.19 12.04 0.68
N ASP A 8 12.72 12.21 -0.56
CA ASP A 8 11.41 11.70 -0.99
C ASP A 8 11.29 10.18 -0.86
N ARG A 9 12.42 9.46 -0.84
CA ARG A 9 12.40 8.00 -0.64
C ARG A 9 12.06 7.61 0.80
N LEU A 10 12.38 8.47 1.77
CA LEU A 10 12.08 8.26 3.18
C LEU A 10 10.66 8.73 3.54
N SER A 11 10.16 9.79 2.90
CA SER A 11 8.82 10.34 3.15
C SER A 11 7.68 9.41 2.70
N ARG A 12 7.97 8.39 1.89
CA ARG A 12 6.99 7.41 1.42
C ARG A 12 6.73 6.27 2.40
N LEU A 13 7.54 6.14 3.46
CA LEU A 13 7.36 5.08 4.44
C LEU A 13 6.07 5.29 5.27
N PRO A 14 5.36 4.22 5.64
CA PRO A 14 4.32 4.28 6.65
C PRO A 14 4.86 4.82 7.98
N GLU A 15 4.02 5.46 8.79
CA GLU A 15 4.42 6.09 10.06
C GLU A 15 5.11 5.09 11.01
N SER A 16 4.63 3.83 11.05
CA SER A 16 5.21 2.77 11.88
C SER A 16 6.65 2.44 11.47
N ASP A 17 6.90 2.37 10.17
CA ASP A 17 8.19 1.97 9.61
C ASP A 17 9.18 3.14 9.72
N TRP A 18 8.68 4.37 9.57
CA TRP A 18 9.46 5.57 9.83
C TRP A 18 9.90 5.67 11.29
N LYS A 19 9.01 5.44 12.26
CA LYS A 19 9.37 5.44 13.69
C LYS A 19 10.45 4.41 14.01
N ARG A 20 10.38 3.22 13.40
CA ARG A 20 11.42 2.18 13.54
C ARG A 20 12.75 2.64 12.94
N LEU A 21 12.71 3.24 11.75
CA LEU A 21 13.91 3.75 11.10
C LEU A 21 14.57 4.86 11.92
N LYS A 22 13.79 5.83 12.43
CA LYS A 22 14.29 6.89 13.33
C LYS A 22 14.98 6.30 14.55
N ALA A 23 14.32 5.38 15.27
CA ALA A 23 14.91 4.75 16.45
C ALA A 23 16.21 3.97 16.13
N ALA A 24 16.27 3.32 14.96
CA ALA A 24 17.46 2.61 14.51
C ALA A 24 18.62 3.56 14.15
N ILE A 25 18.31 4.75 13.64
CA ILE A 25 19.29 5.79 13.32
C ILE A 25 19.83 6.44 14.60
N ASP A 26 18.94 6.81 15.52
CA ASP A 26 19.27 7.43 16.80
C ASP A 26 20.12 6.50 17.68
N SER A 27 19.70 5.23 17.83
CA SER A 27 20.42 4.24 18.65
C SER A 27 21.84 3.93 18.16
N ARG A 28 22.11 4.14 16.87
CA ARG A 28 23.42 3.90 16.26
C ARG A 28 24.24 5.19 16.08
N GLY A 29 23.73 6.34 16.53
CA GLY A 29 24.38 7.64 16.34
C GLY A 29 24.61 7.98 14.85
N LEU A 30 23.79 7.43 13.97
CA LEU A 30 23.94 7.59 12.53
C LEU A 30 23.37 8.95 12.11
N ARG A 31 24.12 9.67 11.28
CA ARG A 31 23.66 10.91 10.65
C ARG A 31 23.08 10.59 9.28
N ILE A 32 21.86 11.08 9.00
CA ILE A 32 21.27 11.08 7.66
C ILE A 32 21.90 12.24 6.88
N VAL A 33 22.45 11.92 5.72
CA VAL A 33 23.00 12.87 4.75
C VAL A 33 22.23 12.65 3.45
N ALA A 34 21.56 13.69 2.97
CA ALA A 34 20.85 13.64 1.69
C ALA A 34 21.52 14.58 0.69
N LEU A 35 21.69 14.14 -0.55
CA LEU A 35 22.38 14.91 -1.59
C LEU A 35 21.62 16.19 -1.99
N ASP A 36 20.31 16.19 -1.79
CA ASP A 36 19.38 17.28 -2.05
C ASP A 36 19.30 18.32 -0.91
N LEU A 37 19.98 18.09 0.23
CA LEU A 37 20.09 19.05 1.33
C LEU A 37 21.52 19.59 1.49
N PRO A 38 21.74 20.89 1.21
CA PRO A 38 23.09 21.49 1.26
C PRO A 38 23.72 21.53 2.67
N THR A 39 22.95 21.27 3.73
CA THR A 39 23.40 21.35 5.14
C THR A 39 24.27 20.16 5.59
N SER A 40 24.28 19.03 4.87
CA SER A 40 24.97 17.82 5.38
C SER A 40 26.41 17.67 4.91
N HIS A 41 26.80 18.25 3.77
CA HIS A 41 28.11 18.02 3.17
C HIS A 41 29.20 18.99 3.69
N GLN A 42 28.81 20.19 4.12
CA GLN A 42 29.72 21.22 4.63
C GLN A 42 30.16 20.94 6.08
N GLY A 43 29.28 20.41 6.94
CA GLY A 43 29.62 20.06 8.33
C GLY A 43 30.53 18.84 8.50
N ILE A 44 30.78 18.07 7.43
CA ILE A 44 31.71 16.92 7.43
C ILE A 44 33.14 17.35 7.06
N LYS A 45 33.31 18.46 6.32
CA LYS A 45 34.63 18.91 5.86
C LYS A 45 35.45 19.63 6.94
N ASP A 46 34.82 20.17 7.98
CA ASP A 46 35.55 20.72 9.14
C ASP A 46 35.91 19.63 10.13
N SER A 47 37.04 18.96 9.87
CA SER A 47 37.67 18.01 10.79
C SER A 47 38.38 18.69 11.97
N GLY A 48 38.00 19.93 12.32
CA GLY A 48 38.78 20.80 13.20
C GLY A 48 38.05 21.77 14.14
N GLY A 49 36.72 21.76 14.29
CA GLY A 49 36.07 22.87 15.03
C GLY A 49 34.72 22.60 15.70
N ASP A 50 34.80 22.54 17.04
CA ASP A 50 33.81 22.95 18.04
C ASP A 50 32.60 22.03 18.36
N GLU A 51 32.47 21.69 19.65
CA GLU A 51 31.37 20.89 20.22
C GLU A 51 30.00 21.53 19.92
N PHE A 52 29.98 22.86 19.86
CA PHE A 52 28.84 23.67 19.46
C PHE A 52 28.33 23.34 18.05
N THR A 53 29.23 23.23 17.08
CA THR A 53 28.89 22.89 15.68
C THR A 53 28.27 21.50 15.60
N ASN A 54 28.82 20.52 16.33
CA ASN A 54 28.26 19.16 16.39
C ASN A 54 26.85 19.13 17.01
N ARG A 55 26.59 19.92 18.07
CA ARG A 55 25.25 20.02 18.67
C ARG A 55 24.25 20.70 17.73
N MET A 56 24.65 21.77 17.04
CA MET A 56 23.79 22.43 16.05
C MET A 56 23.44 21.50 14.88
N LEU A 57 24.42 20.77 14.33
CA LEU A 57 24.18 19.80 13.27
C LEU A 57 23.26 18.66 13.73
N GLY A 58 23.40 18.21 14.98
CA GLY A 58 22.47 17.24 15.59
C GLY A 58 21.04 17.77 15.68
N ALA A 59 20.85 19.01 16.13
CA ALA A 59 19.54 19.65 16.23
C ALA A 59 18.87 19.83 14.85
N ILE A 60 19.64 20.26 13.84
CA ILE A 60 19.15 20.38 12.46
C ILE A 60 18.72 19.01 11.92
N ASN A 61 19.47 17.95 12.18
CA ASN A 61 19.11 16.60 11.77
C ASN A 61 17.79 16.16 12.42
N SER A 62 17.65 16.36 13.73
CA SER A 62 16.41 16.05 14.46
C SER A 62 15.21 16.82 13.90
N MET A 63 15.35 18.12 13.61
CA MET A 63 14.28 18.92 13.00
C MET A 63 13.92 18.45 11.60
N LEU A 64 14.91 18.10 10.77
CA LEU A 64 14.67 17.55 9.43
C LEU A 64 13.90 16.22 9.52
N VAL A 65 14.26 15.35 10.46
CA VAL A 65 13.58 14.08 10.72
C VAL A 65 12.14 14.31 11.17
N GLU A 66 11.89 15.30 12.02
CA GLU A 66 10.53 15.65 12.47
C GLU A 66 9.68 16.25 11.34
N MET A 67 10.26 17.13 10.53
CA MET A 67 9.60 17.71 9.37
C MET A 67 9.23 16.62 8.35
N MET A 68 10.14 15.67 8.09
CA MET A 68 9.86 14.52 7.23
C MET A 68 8.72 13.66 7.76
N ALA A 69 8.67 13.42 9.08
CA ALA A 69 7.58 12.68 9.72
C ALA A 69 6.23 13.36 9.49
N ALA A 70 6.19 14.69 9.62
CA ALA A 70 4.99 15.49 9.42
C ALA A 70 4.52 15.48 7.95
N ILE A 71 5.45 15.60 7.00
CA ILE A 71 5.16 15.54 5.56
C ILE A 71 4.62 14.15 5.19
N ALA A 72 5.28 13.08 5.61
CA ALA A 72 4.86 11.70 5.32
C ALA A 72 3.43 11.43 5.79
N ARG A 73 3.08 11.91 6.99
CA ARG A 73 1.72 11.81 7.54
C ARG A 73 0.69 12.56 6.70
N LYS A 74 0.98 13.83 6.39
CA LYS A 74 0.09 14.67 5.56
C LYS A 74 -0.14 14.03 4.18
N ASP A 75 0.91 13.53 3.56
CA ASP A 75 0.86 12.87 2.26
C ASP A 75 0.02 11.59 2.29
N TYR A 76 0.18 10.78 3.34
CA TYR A 76 -0.62 9.57 3.53
C TYR A 76 -2.11 9.88 3.69
N GLU A 77 -2.45 10.84 4.56
CA GLU A 77 -3.83 11.29 4.79
C GLU A 77 -4.44 11.80 3.48
N GLN A 78 -3.74 12.68 2.76
CA GLN A 78 -4.22 13.21 1.49
C GLN A 78 -4.41 12.14 0.40
N ARG A 79 -3.50 11.16 0.29
CA ARG A 79 -3.66 10.06 -0.69
C ARG A 79 -4.91 9.24 -0.38
N ARG A 80 -5.15 8.93 0.89
CA ARG A 80 -6.32 8.17 1.33
C ARG A 80 -7.62 8.92 1.08
N GLU A 81 -7.65 10.22 1.36
CA GLU A 81 -8.80 11.08 1.06
C GLU A 81 -9.10 11.14 -0.44
N ARG A 82 -8.08 11.39 -1.28
CA ARG A 82 -8.24 11.42 -2.73
C ARG A 82 -8.70 10.08 -3.29
N GLN A 83 -8.16 8.98 -2.77
CA GLN A 83 -8.60 7.64 -3.16
C GLN A 83 -10.06 7.40 -2.77
N ALA A 84 -10.46 7.77 -1.55
CA ALA A 84 -11.84 7.64 -1.10
C ALA A 84 -12.81 8.47 -1.96
N GLN A 85 -12.44 9.71 -2.31
CA GLN A 85 -13.21 10.55 -3.22
C GLN A 85 -13.31 9.91 -4.62
N GLY A 86 -12.21 9.40 -5.16
CA GLY A 86 -12.19 8.71 -6.45
C GLY A 86 -13.07 7.45 -6.45
N ILE A 87 -13.01 6.64 -5.39
CA ILE A 87 -13.89 5.47 -5.21
C ILE A 87 -15.35 5.91 -5.13
N SER A 88 -15.67 6.95 -4.36
CA SER A 88 -17.04 7.46 -4.23
C SER A 88 -17.61 7.89 -5.59
N LYS A 89 -16.83 8.66 -6.36
CA LYS A 89 -17.20 9.09 -7.71
C LYS A 89 -17.41 7.89 -8.64
N ALA A 90 -16.45 6.96 -8.70
CA ALA A 90 -16.56 5.78 -9.54
C ALA A 90 -17.69 4.82 -9.11
N LYS A 91 -18.08 4.79 -7.83
CA LYS A 91 -19.29 4.10 -7.37
C LYS A 91 -20.56 4.79 -7.86
N ALA A 92 -20.62 6.12 -7.78
CA ALA A 92 -21.75 6.90 -8.30
C ALA A 92 -21.90 6.74 -9.82
N ASP A 93 -20.78 6.69 -10.55
CA ASP A 93 -20.73 6.45 -12.00
C ASP A 93 -20.97 4.98 -12.38
N GLY A 94 -21.20 4.08 -11.41
CA GLY A 94 -21.51 2.67 -11.66
C GLY A 94 -20.35 1.82 -12.18
N ALA A 95 -19.10 2.29 -12.06
CA ALA A 95 -17.92 1.58 -12.56
C ALA A 95 -17.61 0.30 -11.76
N TYR A 96 -17.98 0.25 -10.47
CA TYR A 96 -17.79 -0.93 -9.62
C TYR A 96 -18.88 -1.98 -9.86
N LYS A 97 -18.62 -2.91 -10.79
CA LYS A 97 -19.52 -4.03 -11.13
C LYS A 97 -19.19 -5.34 -10.42
N GLY A 98 -18.20 -5.33 -9.52
CA GLY A 98 -17.69 -6.53 -8.85
C GLY A 98 -16.86 -7.42 -9.77
N ARG A 99 -16.59 -8.66 -9.33
CA ARG A 99 -15.89 -9.65 -10.14
C ARG A 99 -16.85 -10.15 -11.23
N PRO A 100 -16.48 -10.07 -12.53
CA PRO A 100 -17.33 -10.61 -13.59
C PRO A 100 -17.55 -12.10 -13.39
N ALA A 101 -18.74 -12.58 -13.78
CA ALA A 101 -19.02 -14.00 -13.80
C ALA A 101 -18.12 -14.70 -14.84
N ASP A 102 -17.74 -15.94 -14.53
CA ASP A 102 -17.05 -16.80 -15.49
C ASP A 102 -18.10 -17.51 -16.35
N ASP A 103 -18.35 -16.95 -17.53
CA ASP A 103 -19.44 -17.41 -18.42
C ASP A 103 -19.23 -18.84 -18.89
N ASP A 104 -17.98 -19.25 -19.12
CA ASP A 104 -17.64 -20.61 -19.53
C ASP A 104 -17.91 -21.61 -18.40
N LEU A 105 -17.55 -21.25 -17.17
CA LEU A 105 -17.87 -22.05 -16.00
C LEU A 105 -19.39 -22.18 -15.83
N HIS A 106 -20.12 -21.07 -15.97
CA HIS A 106 -21.59 -21.07 -15.88
C HIS A 106 -22.22 -21.95 -16.95
N LYS A 107 -21.72 -21.89 -18.19
CA LYS A 107 -22.20 -22.75 -19.28
C LYS A 107 -21.97 -24.24 -18.97
N ARG A 108 -20.75 -24.63 -18.59
CA ARG A 108 -20.42 -26.02 -18.22
C ARG A 108 -21.32 -26.53 -17.09
N VAL A 109 -21.53 -25.72 -16.05
CA VAL A 109 -22.39 -26.11 -14.92
C VAL A 109 -23.84 -26.29 -15.36
N ARG A 110 -24.37 -25.40 -16.20
CA ARG A 110 -25.74 -25.50 -16.74
C ARG A 110 -25.94 -26.77 -17.58
N GLU A 111 -24.99 -27.09 -18.45
CA GLU A 111 -25.02 -28.32 -19.26
C GLU A 111 -24.98 -29.59 -18.39
N LEU A 112 -24.13 -29.63 -17.36
CA LEU A 112 -24.03 -30.76 -16.45
C LEU A 112 -25.31 -30.95 -15.62
N LEU A 113 -25.93 -29.86 -15.16
CA LEU A 113 -27.21 -29.92 -14.44
C LEU A 113 -28.35 -30.38 -15.37
N ALA A 114 -28.39 -29.89 -16.62
CA ALA A 114 -29.37 -30.31 -17.62
C ALA A 114 -29.23 -31.79 -18.02
N ALA A 115 -28.00 -32.33 -17.99
CA ALA A 115 -27.72 -33.75 -18.16
C ALA A 115 -28.13 -34.61 -16.93
N GLY A 116 -28.73 -34.02 -15.90
CA GLY A 116 -29.24 -34.72 -14.71
C GLY A 116 -28.20 -34.99 -13.62
N LEU A 117 -26.99 -34.42 -13.71
CA LEU A 117 -25.99 -34.61 -12.66
C LEU A 117 -26.37 -33.84 -11.40
N GLY A 118 -26.25 -34.50 -10.24
CA GLY A 118 -26.41 -33.85 -8.94
C GLY A 118 -25.31 -32.81 -8.65
N VAL A 119 -25.61 -31.85 -7.78
CA VAL A 119 -24.75 -30.68 -7.45
C VAL A 119 -23.29 -31.05 -7.16
N ARG A 120 -23.04 -32.10 -6.36
CA ARG A 120 -21.67 -32.54 -6.04
C ARG A 120 -20.93 -33.11 -7.24
N ALA A 121 -21.62 -33.83 -8.12
CA ALA A 121 -21.03 -34.38 -9.33
C ALA A 121 -20.69 -33.25 -10.32
N ALA A 122 -21.64 -32.34 -10.56
CA ALA A 122 -21.43 -31.17 -11.41
C ALA A 122 -20.26 -30.30 -10.92
N ALA A 123 -20.14 -30.06 -9.61
CA ALA A 123 -19.04 -29.30 -9.01
C ALA A 123 -17.67 -29.93 -9.29
N ARG A 124 -17.56 -31.26 -9.16
CA ARG A 124 -16.32 -32.00 -9.46
C ARG A 124 -15.95 -31.91 -10.94
N HIS A 125 -16.91 -32.11 -11.84
CA HIS A 125 -16.65 -32.08 -13.28
C HIS A 125 -16.37 -30.67 -13.81
N ALA A 126 -17.02 -29.65 -13.24
CA ALA A 126 -16.79 -28.25 -13.60
C ALA A 126 -15.61 -27.59 -12.86
N GLN A 127 -14.94 -28.33 -11.96
CA GLN A 127 -13.83 -27.85 -11.13
C GLN A 127 -14.16 -26.57 -10.34
N CYS A 128 -15.36 -26.53 -9.74
CA CYS A 128 -15.81 -25.39 -8.93
C CYS A 128 -16.42 -25.84 -7.59
N SER A 129 -16.68 -24.89 -6.69
CA SER A 129 -17.31 -25.22 -5.41
C SER A 129 -18.77 -25.61 -5.59
N THR A 130 -19.29 -26.44 -4.69
CA THR A 130 -20.71 -26.79 -4.66
C THR A 130 -21.60 -25.56 -4.47
N THR A 131 -21.12 -24.54 -3.77
CA THR A 131 -21.83 -23.26 -3.58
C THR A 131 -21.97 -22.49 -4.89
N THR A 132 -20.97 -22.51 -5.78
CA THR A 132 -21.08 -21.92 -7.12
C THR A 132 -22.13 -22.64 -7.96
N VAL A 133 -22.16 -23.98 -7.91
CA VAL A 133 -23.17 -24.78 -8.63
C VAL A 133 -24.59 -24.53 -8.10
N MET A 134 -24.77 -24.50 -6.78
CA MET A 134 -26.07 -24.17 -6.16
C MET A 134 -26.54 -22.79 -6.59
N ARG A 135 -25.68 -21.77 -6.51
CA ARG A 135 -26.02 -20.41 -6.95
C ARG A 135 -26.47 -20.35 -8.40
N ILE A 136 -25.76 -21.05 -9.31
CA ILE A 136 -26.12 -21.10 -10.74
C ILE A 136 -27.46 -21.83 -10.95
N ARG A 137 -27.70 -22.92 -10.22
CA ARG A 137 -28.97 -23.67 -10.26
C ARG A 137 -30.14 -22.82 -9.77
N ASP A 138 -29.95 -22.07 -8.69
CA ASP A 138 -31.01 -21.24 -8.11
C ASP A 138 -31.34 -20.07 -9.07
N GLN A 139 -30.32 -19.47 -9.71
CA GLN A 139 -30.50 -18.46 -10.77
C GLN A 139 -31.23 -19.01 -12.02
N LEU A 140 -31.04 -20.27 -12.38
CA LEU A 140 -31.81 -20.91 -13.46
C LEU A 140 -33.30 -21.05 -13.13
N THR A 141 -33.61 -21.25 -11.84
CA THR A 141 -34.99 -21.50 -11.37
C THR A 141 -35.78 -20.20 -11.24
N GLU A 142 -35.12 -19.08 -10.94
CA GLU A 142 -35.74 -17.74 -10.88
C GLU A 142 -36.08 -17.14 -12.28
N HIS A 143 -35.52 -17.70 -13.35
CA HIS A 143 -35.70 -17.20 -14.73
C HIS A 143 -36.63 -18.06 -15.61
N MET A 144 -37.28 -19.09 -15.03
CA MET A 144 -38.34 -19.89 -15.68
C MET A 144 -39.72 -19.48 -15.17
#